data_AF-A0A9Q1CFJ8-F1
#
_entry.id   AF-A0A9Q1CFJ8-F1
#
_cell.length_a   1.000
_cell.length_b   1.000
_cell.length_c   1.000
_cell.angle_alpha   90.00
_cell.angle_beta   90.00
_cell.angle_gamma   90.00
#
_symmetry.space_group_name_H-M   'P 1'
#
loop_
_entity.id
_entity.type
_entity.pdbx_description
1 polymer ?
#
loop_
_entity_poly.entity_id
_entity_poly.type
_entity_poly.pdbx_seq_one_letter_code
_entity_poly.pdbx_strand_id
1 'polypeptide(L)'
;MLSRPMSAPLTKSMERLGSHIVKTKLKQSEDGRSLVFKTGGQPLTAVYITKPRLPSSSVSATTLRNRSKLLETTRGFVSKGESSNQLNDEIKQHKDLQSSLSNLHQQRVLIPTGEFLGLKADLCSSWKKNRELKRYKKGLIVESELLICDMSSHLHVSYLPYQSRQGAH
;
A
#
# COMPACT_ATOMS: atom_id res chain seq x y z
N MET A 1 -30.17 36.04 22.05
CA MET A 1 -28.85 35.62 21.50
C MET A 1 -29.01 35.44 20.00
N LEU A 2 -28.34 36.26 19.19
CA LEU A 2 -28.35 36.15 17.73
C LEU A 2 -27.55 34.90 17.32
N SER A 3 -28.22 33.77 17.12
CA SER A 3 -27.60 32.58 16.54
C SER A 3 -27.31 32.88 15.06
N ARG A 4 -26.03 33.02 14.71
CA ARG A 4 -25.63 33.04 13.30
C ARG A 4 -25.94 31.67 12.69
N PRO A 5 -26.49 31.60 11.47
CA PRO A 5 -26.69 30.33 10.79
C PRO A 5 -25.32 29.67 10.57
N MET A 6 -25.24 28.35 10.76
CA MET A 6 -23.99 27.59 10.65
C MET A 6 -23.28 27.72 9.28
N SER A 7 -24.02 28.09 8.24
CA SER A 7 -23.50 28.31 6.89
C SER A 7 -22.93 29.72 6.66
N ALA A 8 -23.13 30.65 7.59
CA ALA A 8 -22.59 32.00 7.44
C ALA A 8 -21.05 31.98 7.52
N PRO A 9 -20.36 32.65 6.59
CA PRO A 9 -18.91 32.75 6.65
C PRO A 9 -18.48 33.41 7.95
N LEU A 10 -17.41 32.89 8.55
CA LEU A 10 -16.81 33.45 9.75
C LEU A 10 -16.30 34.87 9.45
N THR A 11 -16.34 35.74 10.45
CA THR A 11 -15.72 37.07 10.33
C THR A 11 -14.21 36.91 10.18
N LYS A 12 -13.58 37.77 9.36
CA LYS A 12 -12.12 37.74 9.08
C LYS A 12 -11.26 37.70 10.36
N SER A 13 -11.70 38.37 11.42
CA SER A 13 -11.03 38.35 12.74
C SER A 13 -11.06 36.97 13.39
N MET A 14 -12.21 36.29 13.37
CA MET A 14 -12.37 34.93 13.90
C MET A 14 -11.59 33.91 13.08
N GLU A 15 -11.57 34.05 11.75
CA GLU A 15 -10.77 33.18 10.88
C GLU A 15 -9.28 33.29 11.15
N ARG A 16 -8.77 34.51 11.34
CA ARG A 16 -7.36 34.75 11.69
C ARG A 16 -7.01 34.12 13.03
N LEU A 17 -7.84 34.33 14.05
CA LEU A 17 -7.64 33.76 15.37
C LEU A 17 -7.67 32.23 15.34
N GLY A 18 -8.70 31.65 14.71
CA GLY A 18 -8.85 30.20 14.56
C GLY A 18 -7.68 29.58 13.81
N SER A 19 -7.24 30.22 12.71
CA SER A 19 -6.06 29.78 11.96
C SER A 19 -4.79 29.80 12.80
N HIS A 20 -4.62 30.81 13.64
CA HIS A 20 -3.45 30.90 14.52
C HIS A 20 -3.46 29.79 15.58
N ILE A 21 -4.59 29.57 16.26
CA ILE A 21 -4.76 28.52 17.27
C ILE A 21 -4.46 27.14 16.67
N VAL A 22 -5.07 26.85 15.50
CA VAL A 22 -4.87 25.58 14.78
C VAL A 22 -3.40 25.39 14.42
N LYS A 23 -2.73 26.40 13.84
CA LYS A 23 -1.31 26.31 13.47
C LYS A 23 -0.41 26.09 14.68
N THR A 24 -0.64 26.80 15.78
CA THR A 24 0.16 26.67 17.00
C THR A 24 -0.01 25.29 17.62
N LYS A 25 -1.24 24.77 17.68
CA LYS A 25 -1.53 23.43 18.18
C LYS A 25 -0.99 22.32 17.28
N LEU A 26 -1.01 22.50 15.96
CA LEU A 26 -0.41 21.54 15.03
C LEU A 26 1.11 21.45 15.21
N LYS A 27 1.79 22.56 15.48
CA LYS A 27 3.24 22.57 15.78
C LYS A 27 3.59 21.85 17.08
N GLN A 28 2.67 21.83 18.05
CA GLN A 28 2.84 21.15 19.34
C GLN A 28 2.42 19.68 19.31
N SER A 29 1.80 19.23 18.22
CA SER A 29 1.33 17.85 18.05
C SER A 29 2.49 16.96 17.64
N GLU A 30 2.63 15.79 18.27
CA GLU A 30 3.65 14.79 17.93
C GLU A 30 3.52 14.32 16.47
N ASP A 31 2.28 14.14 16.00
CA ASP A 31 1.98 13.69 14.65
C ASP A 31 1.99 14.82 13.61
N GLY A 32 1.98 16.08 14.06
CA GLY A 32 1.87 17.27 13.21
C GLY A 32 0.55 17.39 12.43
N ARG A 33 -0.46 16.54 12.73
CA ARG A 33 -1.73 16.45 11.97
C ARG A 33 -2.99 16.42 12.82
N SER A 34 -2.89 15.91 14.04
CA SER A 34 -4.03 15.76 14.94
C SER A 34 -4.03 16.84 16.01
N LEU A 35 -5.22 17.33 16.32
CA LEU A 35 -5.45 18.40 17.28
C LEU A 35 -6.45 17.91 18.32
N VAL A 36 -6.09 18.03 19.59
CA VAL A 36 -7.00 17.69 20.69
C VAL A 36 -7.37 18.95 21.44
N PHE A 37 -8.65 19.29 21.44
CA PHE A 37 -9.21 20.40 22.20
C PHE A 37 -9.90 19.83 23.44
N LYS A 38 -9.38 20.20 24.62
CA LYS A 38 -10.02 19.86 25.89
C LYS A 38 -11.32 20.68 26.01
N THR A 39 -12.44 19.99 26.07
CA THR A 39 -13.76 20.53 26.43
C THR A 39 -14.08 20.07 27.86
N GLY A 40 -15.10 20.64 28.50
CA GLY A 40 -15.55 20.20 29.83
C GLY A 40 -16.10 18.76 29.88
N GLY A 41 -16.06 18.03 28.77
CA GLY A 41 -16.48 16.64 28.62
C GLY A 41 -15.54 15.88 27.69
N GLN A 42 -16.09 15.13 26.72
CA GLN A 42 -15.26 14.37 25.78
C GLN A 42 -14.44 15.33 24.90
N PRO A 43 -13.10 15.19 24.88
CA PRO A 43 -12.24 16.08 24.11
C PRO A 43 -12.56 15.99 22.63
N LEU A 44 -12.54 17.15 21.96
CA LEU A 44 -12.75 17.22 20.53
C LEU A 44 -11.42 16.96 19.81
N THR A 45 -11.40 15.92 18.98
CA THR A 45 -10.25 15.60 18.14
C THR A 45 -10.53 16.08 16.71
N ALA A 46 -9.71 17.01 16.22
CA ALA A 46 -9.76 17.47 14.84
C ALA A 46 -8.53 16.96 14.08
N VAL A 47 -8.73 16.55 12.82
CA VAL A 47 -7.65 16.09 11.95
C VAL A 47 -7.48 17.09 10.81
N TYR A 48 -6.25 17.55 10.60
CA TYR A 48 -5.92 18.41 9.48
C TYR A 48 -5.83 17.60 8.18
N ILE A 49 -6.79 17.80 7.28
CA ILE A 49 -6.82 17.17 5.96
C ILE A 49 -6.63 18.26 4.90
N THR A 50 -5.60 18.10 4.07
CA THR A 50 -5.34 19.02 2.97
C THR A 50 -6.28 18.73 1.81
N LYS A 51 -7.09 19.72 1.41
CA LYS A 51 -7.95 19.60 0.23
C LYS A 51 -7.09 19.73 -1.04
N PRO A 52 -7.02 18.71 -1.92
CA PRO A 52 -6.29 18.80 -3.17
C PRO A 52 -6.93 19.81 -4.13
N ARG A 53 -6.10 20.58 -4.85
CA ARG A 53 -6.57 21.56 -5.86
C ARG A 53 -6.97 20.93 -7.19
N LEU A 54 -6.39 19.77 -7.52
CA LEU A 54 -6.57 19.06 -8.78
C LEU A 54 -6.98 17.60 -8.52
N PRO A 55 -7.81 16.99 -9.39
CA PRO A 55 -8.20 15.59 -9.27
C PRO A 55 -6.97 14.67 -9.39
N SER A 56 -7.04 13.47 -8.80
CA SER A 56 -5.90 12.54 -8.80
C SER A 56 -5.56 11.98 -10.20
N SER A 57 -6.48 12.09 -11.16
CA SER A 57 -6.26 11.68 -12.56
C SER A 57 -5.33 12.63 -13.34
N SER A 58 -5.24 13.91 -12.96
CA SER A 58 -4.50 14.93 -13.70
C SER A 58 -3.16 15.31 -13.05
N VAL A 59 -2.68 14.47 -12.12
CA VAL A 59 -1.59 14.81 -11.21
C VAL A 59 -0.41 13.87 -11.43
N SER A 60 0.81 14.36 -11.23
CA SER A 60 2.02 13.55 -11.41
C SER A 60 2.05 12.35 -10.45
N ALA A 61 2.71 11.26 -10.88
CA ALA A 61 2.84 10.04 -10.09
C ALA A 61 3.43 10.29 -8.69
N THR A 62 4.40 11.20 -8.57
CA THR A 62 5.01 11.57 -7.29
C THR A 62 3.99 12.19 -6.33
N THR A 63 3.17 13.13 -6.84
CA THR A 63 2.13 13.77 -6.02
C THR A 63 1.00 12.79 -5.69
N LEU A 64 0.65 11.89 -6.60
CA LEU A 64 -0.31 10.81 -6.34
C LEU A 64 0.19 9.91 -5.20
N ARG A 65 1.45 9.46 -5.25
CA ARG A 65 2.06 8.67 -4.18
C ARG A 65 2.02 9.37 -2.83
N ASN A 66 2.29 10.68 -2.80
CA ASN A 66 2.21 11.47 -1.58
C ASN A 66 0.78 11.58 -1.04
N ARG A 67 -0.24 11.68 -1.91
CA ARG A 67 -1.66 11.65 -1.52
C ARG A 67 -2.05 10.30 -0.96
N SER A 68 -1.61 9.20 -1.58
CA SER A 68 -1.88 7.84 -1.09
C SER A 68 -1.27 7.62 0.30
N LYS A 69 -0.01 8.04 0.51
CA LYS A 69 0.63 8.01 1.84
C LYS A 69 -0.17 8.81 2.87
N LEU A 70 -0.69 9.98 2.49
CA LEU A 70 -1.51 10.79 3.39
C LEU A 70 -2.80 10.05 3.77
N LEU A 71 -3.51 9.45 2.81
CA LEU A 71 -4.71 8.66 3.10
C LEU A 71 -4.41 7.47 4.02
N GLU A 72 -3.33 6.74 3.76
CA GLU A 72 -2.90 5.61 4.58
C GLU A 72 -2.65 6.01 6.04
N THR A 73 -1.90 7.10 6.26
CA THR A 73 -1.69 7.63 7.61
C THR A 73 -2.98 8.09 8.28
N THR A 74 -3.91 8.68 7.53
CA THR A 74 -5.21 9.09 8.07
C THR A 74 -6.07 7.88 8.45
N ARG A 75 -6.09 6.82 7.65
CA ARG A 75 -6.75 5.55 8.01
C ARG A 75 -6.17 4.95 9.28
N GLY A 76 -4.85 4.92 9.39
CA GLY A 76 -4.17 4.47 10.61
C GLY A 76 -4.61 5.26 11.85
N PHE A 77 -4.75 6.58 11.73
CA PHE A 77 -5.21 7.42 12.84
C PHE A 77 -6.68 7.16 13.21
N VAL A 78 -7.58 7.12 12.21
CA VAL A 78 -9.02 6.93 12.43
C VAL A 78 -9.33 5.55 13.00
N SER A 79 -8.68 4.51 12.48
CA SER A 79 -8.88 3.12 12.89
C SER A 79 -7.93 2.65 14.00
N LYS A 80 -7.23 3.59 14.66
CA LYS A 80 -6.29 3.30 15.76
C LYS A 80 -5.28 2.19 15.44
N GLY A 81 -4.76 2.17 14.20
CA GLY A 81 -3.79 1.18 13.74
C GLY A 81 -4.35 0.10 12.81
N GLU A 82 -5.67 -0.08 12.73
CA GLU A 82 -6.30 -1.06 11.83
C GLU A 82 -6.59 -0.51 10.43
N SER A 83 -5.55 0.05 9.78
CA SER A 83 -5.70 0.68 8.45
C SER A 83 -6.13 -0.31 7.35
N SER A 84 -5.65 -1.55 7.43
CA SER A 84 -5.96 -2.61 6.46
C SER A 84 -7.43 -3.06 6.53
N ASN A 85 -7.97 -3.22 7.73
CA ASN A 85 -9.37 -3.61 7.93
C ASN A 85 -10.32 -2.55 7.37
N GLN A 86 -10.03 -1.27 7.67
CA GLN A 86 -10.80 -0.16 7.12
C GLN A 86 -10.74 -0.11 5.59
N LEU A 87 -9.57 -0.31 4.99
CA LEU A 87 -9.44 -0.37 3.53
C LEU A 87 -10.23 -1.53 2.93
N ASN A 88 -10.20 -2.70 3.58
CA ASN A 88 -10.97 -3.86 3.13
C ASN A 88 -12.47 -3.58 3.19
N ASP A 89 -12.94 -2.88 4.23
CA ASP A 89 -14.33 -2.51 4.35
C ASP A 89 -14.74 -1.43 3.34
N GLU A 90 -13.88 -0.45 3.04
CA GLU A 90 -14.06 0.50 1.94
C GLU A 90 -14.19 -0.24 0.59
N ILE A 91 -13.35 -1.23 0.33
CA ILE A 91 -13.39 -2.05 -0.90
C ILE A 91 -14.70 -2.85 -0.97
N LYS A 92 -15.14 -3.47 0.14
CA LYS A 92 -16.41 -4.23 0.19
C LYS A 92 -17.63 -3.36 -0.12
N GLN A 93 -17.61 -2.09 0.25
CA GLN A 93 -18.71 -1.17 -0.05
C GLN A 93 -18.82 -0.89 -1.56
N HIS A 94 -17.73 -1.02 -2.31
CA HIS A 94 -17.69 -0.80 -3.76
C HIS A 94 -17.71 -2.13 -4.52
N LYS A 95 -18.92 -2.59 -4.88
CA LYS A 95 -19.14 -3.85 -5.63
C LYS A 95 -18.32 -3.93 -6.94
N ASP A 96 -18.17 -2.82 -7.65
CA ASP A 96 -17.42 -2.75 -8.92
C ASP A 96 -15.92 -3.01 -8.75
N LEU A 97 -15.36 -2.53 -7.62
CA LEU A 97 -13.97 -2.79 -7.26
C LEU A 97 -13.79 -4.24 -6.84
N GLN A 98 -14.75 -4.79 -6.11
CA GLN A 98 -14.73 -6.19 -5.70
C GLN A 98 -14.77 -7.13 -6.92
N SER A 99 -15.61 -6.87 -7.91
CA SER A 99 -15.63 -7.64 -9.16
C SER A 99 -14.33 -7.50 -9.96
N SER A 100 -13.75 -6.28 -10.00
CA SER A 100 -12.47 -6.05 -10.67
C SER A 100 -11.33 -6.80 -9.99
N LEU A 101 -11.30 -6.81 -8.65
CA LEU A 101 -10.31 -7.54 -7.86
C LEU A 101 -10.49 -9.06 -7.97
N SER A 102 -11.72 -9.57 -7.93
CA SER A 102 -11.96 -11.01 -8.13
C SER A 102 -11.51 -11.46 -9.51
N ASN A 103 -11.73 -10.65 -10.55
CA ASN A 103 -11.27 -10.94 -11.90
C ASN A 103 -9.74 -10.93 -12.00
N LEU A 104 -9.05 -10.06 -11.23
CA LEU A 104 -7.58 -10.07 -11.13
C LEU A 104 -7.07 -11.32 -10.39
N HIS A 105 -7.75 -11.75 -9.32
CA HIS A 105 -7.40 -12.98 -8.60
C HIS A 105 -7.60 -14.24 -9.47
N GLN A 106 -8.60 -14.26 -10.34
CA GLN A 106 -8.83 -15.34 -11.30
C GLN A 106 -7.69 -15.51 -12.32
N GLN A 107 -6.85 -14.48 -12.52
CA GLN A 107 -5.68 -14.55 -13.40
C GLN A 107 -4.38 -14.95 -12.67
N ARG A 108 -4.41 -15.14 -11.35
CA ARG A 108 -3.21 -15.45 -10.57
C ARG A 108 -3.09 -16.95 -10.33
N VAL A 109 -2.28 -17.62 -11.15
CA VAL A 109 -1.82 -18.99 -10.84
C VAL A 109 -0.64 -18.89 -9.87
N LEU A 110 -0.87 -19.28 -8.63
CA LEU A 110 0.19 -19.40 -7.62
C LEU A 110 0.89 -20.74 -7.84
N ILE A 111 2.14 -20.69 -8.30
CA ILE A 111 2.98 -21.88 -8.44
C ILE A 111 3.86 -21.98 -7.18
N PRO A 112 3.75 -23.05 -6.38
CA PRO A 112 4.64 -23.28 -5.25
C PRO A 112 6.11 -23.26 -5.67
N THR A 113 7.00 -22.72 -4.83
CA THR A 113 8.42 -22.52 -5.17
C THR A 113 9.14 -23.82 -5.54
N GLY A 114 8.75 -24.95 -4.92
CA GLY A 114 9.30 -26.27 -5.25
C GLY A 114 8.86 -26.81 -6.62
N GLU A 115 7.63 -26.52 -7.05
CA GLU A 115 7.05 -27.00 -8.31
C GLU A 115 7.45 -26.12 -9.50
N PHE A 116 7.85 -24.88 -9.24
CA PHE A 116 8.27 -23.94 -10.28
C PHE A 116 9.49 -24.42 -11.08
N LEU A 117 10.43 -25.10 -10.42
CA LEU A 117 11.61 -25.63 -11.10
C LEU A 117 11.26 -26.84 -11.98
N GLY A 118 10.37 -27.72 -11.51
CA GLY A 118 9.82 -28.83 -12.30
C GLY A 118 9.07 -28.32 -13.52
N LEU A 119 8.17 -27.36 -13.32
CA LEU A 119 7.42 -26.72 -14.41
C LEU A 119 8.34 -26.03 -15.43
N LYS A 120 9.47 -25.44 -15.00
CA LYS A 120 10.48 -24.91 -15.92
C LYS A 120 11.18 -26.00 -16.74
N ALA A 121 11.47 -27.14 -16.11
CA ALA A 121 12.10 -28.27 -16.76
C ALA A 121 11.14 -28.92 -17.77
N ASP A 122 9.88 -29.13 -17.39
CA ASP A 122 8.82 -29.71 -18.22
C ASP A 122 8.48 -28.82 -19.42
N LEU A 123 8.47 -27.50 -19.23
CA LEU A 123 8.27 -26.54 -20.32
C LEU A 123 9.50 -26.39 -21.23
N CYS A 124 10.59 -27.14 -21.01
CA CYS A 124 11.83 -27.10 -21.78
C CYS A 124 12.30 -25.66 -22.07
N SER A 125 12.09 -24.75 -21.11
CA SER A 125 12.26 -23.33 -21.32
C SER A 125 13.73 -22.96 -21.16
N SER A 126 14.44 -22.83 -22.28
CA SER A 126 15.80 -22.32 -22.30
C SER A 126 15.93 -21.02 -21.50
N TRP A 127 17.04 -20.86 -20.78
CA TRP A 127 17.37 -19.63 -20.06
C TRP A 127 17.24 -18.37 -20.93
N LYS A 128 17.59 -18.47 -22.22
CA LYS A 128 17.46 -17.39 -23.20
C LYS A 128 15.99 -17.00 -23.43
N LYS A 129 15.11 -17.99 -23.63
CA LYS A 129 13.65 -17.80 -23.79
C LYS A 129 13.03 -17.21 -22.52
N ASN A 130 13.44 -17.67 -21.34
CA ASN A 130 12.98 -17.11 -20.07
C ASN A 130 13.39 -15.64 -19.89
N ARG A 131 14.61 -15.28 -20.31
CA ARG A 131 15.09 -13.89 -20.25
C ARG A 131 14.37 -12.98 -21.25
N GLU A 132 14.08 -13.48 -22.45
CA GLU A 132 13.24 -12.79 -23.44
C GLU A 132 11.81 -12.62 -22.93
N LEU A 133 11.20 -13.68 -22.39
CA LEU A 133 9.88 -13.61 -21.75
C LEU A 133 9.86 -12.57 -20.62
N LYS A 134 10.89 -12.48 -19.77
CA LYS A 134 10.98 -11.41 -18.75
C LYS A 134 11.07 -10.01 -19.36
N ARG A 135 11.75 -9.85 -20.51
CA ARG A 135 11.81 -8.57 -21.23
C ARG A 135 10.46 -8.18 -21.84
N TYR A 136 9.74 -9.13 -22.43
CA TYR A 136 8.39 -8.91 -22.95
C TYR A 136 7.37 -8.68 -21.82
N LYS A 137 7.54 -9.35 -20.69
CA LYS A 137 6.71 -9.17 -19.48
C LYS A 137 6.93 -7.84 -18.76
N LYS A 138 8.01 -7.08 -19.03
CA LYS A 138 8.19 -5.74 -18.44
C LYS A 138 7.10 -4.73 -18.82
N GLY A 139 6.23 -5.04 -19.79
CA GLY A 139 5.04 -4.25 -20.13
C GLY A 139 3.72 -4.73 -19.51
N LEU A 140 3.70 -5.91 -18.87
CA LEU A 140 2.54 -6.45 -18.16
C LEU A 140 2.86 -6.47 -16.66
N ILE A 141 2.06 -5.78 -15.85
CA ILE A 141 2.14 -5.85 -14.38
C ILE A 141 1.69 -7.26 -13.96
N VAL A 142 2.61 -8.22 -13.99
CA VAL A 142 2.43 -9.54 -13.38
C VAL A 142 3.38 -9.59 -12.20
N GLU A 143 2.85 -9.25 -11.02
CA GLU A 143 3.54 -9.40 -9.74
C GLU A 143 3.63 -10.90 -9.38
N SER A 144 4.48 -11.63 -10.09
CA SER A 144 4.85 -13.01 -9.75
C SER A 144 6.36 -13.13 -9.58
N GLU A 145 7.00 -12.17 -8.89
CA GLU A 145 8.38 -12.30 -8.43
C GLU A 145 8.53 -11.59 -7.08
N LEU A 146 8.04 -12.22 -6.01
CA LEU A 146 8.70 -12.09 -4.71
C LEU A 146 9.55 -13.34 -4.54
N LEU A 147 10.84 -13.11 -4.28
CA LEU A 147 11.91 -14.08 -4.05
C LEU A 147 12.48 -14.71 -5.33
N ILE A 148 13.48 -14.06 -5.93
CA ILE A 148 14.78 -14.69 -6.32
C ILE A 148 15.76 -13.53 -6.55
N CYS A 149 16.46 -13.16 -5.49
CA CYS A 149 17.78 -12.53 -5.47
C CYS A 149 18.24 -12.58 -4.02
N ASP A 150 18.48 -13.77 -3.45
CA ASP A 150 19.29 -13.95 -2.22
C ASP A 150 19.51 -15.43 -1.85
N MET A 151 19.93 -16.27 -2.80
CA MET A 151 20.37 -17.64 -2.49
C MET A 151 21.78 -17.97 -2.99
N SER A 152 22.53 -16.97 -3.47
CA SER A 152 23.91 -17.20 -3.93
C SER A 152 24.95 -17.22 -2.79
N SER A 153 24.56 -16.96 -1.54
CA SER A 153 25.48 -16.83 -0.40
C SER A 153 25.37 -17.94 0.66
N HIS A 154 24.47 -18.93 0.51
CA HIS A 154 24.27 -19.97 1.52
C HIS A 154 24.37 -21.43 1.05
N LEU A 155 24.95 -21.69 -0.12
CA LEU A 155 25.39 -23.05 -0.44
C LEU A 155 26.72 -23.33 0.27
N HIS A 156 26.60 -23.69 1.56
CA HIS A 156 27.63 -24.45 2.25
C HIS A 156 27.75 -25.78 1.51
N VAL A 157 28.88 -25.95 0.84
CA VAL A 157 29.28 -27.19 0.20
C VAL A 157 29.40 -28.26 1.29
N SER A 158 28.51 -29.24 1.29
CA SER A 158 28.72 -30.53 1.91
C SER A 158 28.72 -31.59 0.82
N TYR A 159 29.94 -31.95 0.39
CA TYR A 159 30.22 -33.15 -0.37
C TYR A 159 29.67 -34.36 0.40
N LEU A 160 28.81 -35.15 -0.23
CA LEU A 160 28.61 -36.55 0.16
C LEU A 160 29.17 -37.45 -0.94
N PRO A 161 29.90 -38.51 -0.58
CA PRO A 161 30.70 -39.28 -1.52
C PRO A 161 29.84 -40.16 -2.43
N TYR A 162 30.25 -40.17 -3.68
CA TYR A 162 29.82 -41.05 -4.76
C TYR A 162 30.03 -42.52 -4.35
N GLN A 163 28.96 -43.25 -4.04
CA GLN A 163 29.02 -44.71 -3.95
C GLN A 163 28.74 -45.31 -5.33
N SER A 164 29.78 -45.92 -5.89
CA SER A 164 29.77 -46.72 -7.10
C SER A 164 28.79 -47.89 -6.98
N ARG A 165 27.75 -47.88 -7.83
CA ARG A 165 27.01 -49.08 -8.22
C ARG A 165 27.28 -49.34 -9.69
N GLN A 166 28.19 -50.26 -10.00
CA GLN A 166 28.09 -51.11 -11.18
C GLN A 166 28.64 -52.49 -10.82
N GLY A 167 27.72 -53.45 -10.70
CA GLY A 167 28.02 -54.84 -11.02
C GLY A 167 27.93 -55.01 -12.54
N ALA A 168 28.85 -55.76 -13.11
CA ALA A 168 28.74 -56.32 -14.45
C ALA A 168 29.59 -57.59 -14.53
N HIS A 169 28.89 -58.70 -14.78
CA HIS A 169 29.33 -60.02 -15.27
C HIS A 169 30.17 -60.94 -14.36
#